data_AF-A0A4Q4NZR0-F1
#
_entry.id   AF-A0A4Q4NZR0-F1
#
_cell.length_a   1.000
_cell.length_b   1.000
_cell.length_c   1.000
_cell.angle_alpha   90.00
_cell.angle_beta   90.00
_cell.angle_gamma   90.00
#
_symmetry.space_group_name_H-M   'P 1'
#
loop_
_entity.id
_entity.type
_entity.pdbx_description
1 polymer ?
#
loop_
_entity_poly.entity_id
_entity_poly.type
_entity_poly.pdbx_seq_one_letter_code
_entity_poly.pdbx_strand_id
1 'polypeptide(L)'
;MVQLNTLLLATLGLALPAVAQRDFCAAMSGEPWAESATGFRFRSTSAGTWNWFSRDRGTDLKIYQDCNVVQNRPNSQRALRTVCIATSNNYRCWEAPGQNDPTGSCFIPDCSNIRNVWGWYD
;
A
#
# COMPACT_ATOMS: atom_id res chain seq x y z
N MET A 1 10.76 -57.30 36.72
CA MET A 1 10.62 -55.83 36.74
C MET A 1 11.07 -55.31 35.39
N VAL A 2 10.24 -54.47 34.75
CA VAL A 2 10.20 -54.23 33.31
C VAL A 2 11.15 -53.08 32.90
N GLN A 3 11.82 -53.29 31.78
CA GLN A 3 12.81 -52.40 31.14
C GLN A 3 12.13 -51.18 30.50
N LEU A 4 12.64 -49.96 30.76
CA LEU A 4 12.17 -48.71 30.14
C LEU A 4 12.62 -48.63 28.67
N ASN A 5 11.65 -48.53 27.75
CA ASN A 5 11.88 -48.16 26.35
C ASN A 5 11.64 -46.66 26.19
N THR A 6 12.71 -45.88 26.04
CA THR A 6 12.65 -44.44 25.76
C THR A 6 12.54 -44.22 24.25
N LEU A 7 11.33 -43.88 23.76
CA LEU A 7 11.12 -43.43 22.38
C LEU A 7 11.31 -41.91 22.31
N LEU A 8 12.45 -41.47 21.78
CA LEU A 8 12.68 -40.08 21.39
C LEU A 8 11.97 -39.83 20.05
N LEU A 9 10.79 -39.18 20.10
CA LEU A 9 10.20 -38.59 18.90
C LEU A 9 10.97 -37.32 18.54
N ALA A 10 11.83 -37.41 17.53
CA ALA A 10 12.39 -36.26 16.86
C ALA A 10 11.30 -35.61 15.99
N THR A 11 10.66 -34.56 16.48
CA THR A 11 9.81 -33.69 15.65
C THR A 11 10.71 -32.85 14.74
N LEU A 12 10.95 -33.35 13.53
CA LEU A 12 11.44 -32.54 12.41
C LEU A 12 10.34 -31.54 12.04
N GLY A 13 10.35 -30.38 12.70
CA GLY A 13 9.58 -29.24 12.28
C GLY A 13 10.11 -28.77 10.94
N LEU A 14 9.37 -29.05 9.86
CA LEU A 14 9.54 -28.39 8.56
C LEU A 14 9.23 -26.91 8.79
N ALA A 15 10.26 -26.12 9.10
CA ALA A 15 10.18 -24.68 9.08
C ALA A 15 9.90 -24.27 7.62
N LEU A 16 8.63 -24.02 7.31
CA LEU A 16 8.25 -23.36 6.08
C LEU A 16 9.00 -22.02 6.07
N PRO A 17 9.74 -21.67 5.01
CA PRO A 17 10.35 -20.35 4.91
C PRO A 17 9.20 -19.36 5.01
N ALA A 18 9.31 -18.42 5.94
CA ALA A 18 8.41 -17.28 6.03
C ALA A 18 8.49 -16.55 4.70
N VAL A 19 7.57 -16.83 3.79
CA VAL A 19 7.40 -16.02 2.58
C VAL A 19 7.09 -14.62 3.10
N ALA A 20 7.89 -13.63 2.70
CA ALA A 20 7.63 -12.26 3.10
C ALA A 20 6.24 -11.88 2.60
N GLN A 21 5.26 -11.86 3.50
CA GLN A 21 3.89 -11.51 3.17
C GLN A 21 3.87 -10.03 2.82
N ARG A 22 3.49 -9.70 1.58
CA ARG A 22 3.27 -8.31 1.16
C ARG A 22 1.85 -7.93 1.57
N ASP A 23 1.72 -6.86 2.33
CA ASP A 23 0.42 -6.30 2.69
C ASP A 23 -0.12 -5.48 1.53
N PHE A 24 -1.14 -6.00 0.84
CA PHE A 24 -1.77 -5.32 -0.28
C PHE A 24 -2.84 -4.34 0.19
N CYS A 25 -2.98 -3.22 -0.52
CA CYS A 25 -4.06 -2.26 -0.28
C CYS A 25 -5.41 -2.95 -0.56
N ALA A 26 -6.40 -2.73 0.30
CA ALA A 26 -7.73 -3.30 0.11
C ALA A 26 -8.38 -2.69 -1.15
N ALA A 27 -8.82 -3.54 -2.07
CA ALA A 27 -9.50 -3.07 -3.28
C ALA A 27 -10.88 -2.53 -2.93
N MET A 28 -11.25 -1.40 -3.53
CA MET A 28 -12.57 -0.78 -3.35
C MET A 28 -13.43 -0.99 -4.59
N SER A 29 -14.73 -1.23 -4.37
CA SER A 29 -15.73 -1.26 -5.43
C SER A 29 -16.28 0.15 -5.67
N GLY A 30 -15.95 0.75 -6.81
CA GLY A 30 -16.47 2.05 -7.23
C GLY A 30 -15.57 3.24 -6.90
N GLU A 31 -15.87 4.36 -7.54
CA GLU A 31 -15.21 5.65 -7.29
C GLU A 31 -15.91 6.40 -6.15
N PRO A 32 -15.16 7.16 -5.33
CA PRO A 32 -15.78 8.03 -4.34
C PRO A 32 -16.63 9.13 -5.00
N TRP A 33 -17.72 9.51 -4.33
CA TRP A 33 -18.72 10.48 -4.80
C TRP A 33 -18.32 11.95 -4.56
N ALA A 34 -17.27 12.19 -3.78
CA ALA A 34 -16.76 13.52 -3.47
C ALA A 34 -15.81 14.06 -4.56
N GLU A 35 -15.49 15.35 -4.51
CA GLU A 35 -14.47 15.93 -5.39
C GLU A 35 -13.09 15.35 -5.05
N SER A 36 -12.44 14.78 -6.05
CA SER A 36 -11.10 14.24 -5.90
C SER A 36 -10.08 15.35 -5.71
N ALA A 37 -9.07 15.13 -4.86
CA ALA A 37 -7.81 15.83 -5.03
C ALA A 37 -7.23 15.41 -6.40
N THR A 38 -7.23 16.31 -7.38
CA THR A 38 -6.66 16.07 -8.71
C THR A 38 -5.21 16.58 -8.78
N GLY A 39 -4.49 16.24 -9.85
CA GLY A 39 -3.21 16.91 -10.16
C GLY A 39 -1.97 16.27 -9.54
N PHE A 40 -1.97 14.96 -9.45
CA PHE A 40 -0.84 14.12 -9.06
C PHE A 40 0.33 14.24 -10.05
N ARG A 41 1.28 15.14 -9.79
CA ARG A 41 2.41 15.39 -10.72
C ARG A 41 3.59 14.48 -10.45
N PHE A 42 4.10 13.88 -11.52
CA PHE A 42 5.40 13.20 -11.54
C PHE A 42 6.53 14.18 -11.20
N ARG A 43 7.23 13.95 -10.09
CA ARG A 43 8.63 14.37 -9.93
C ARG A 43 9.48 13.11 -9.99
N SER A 44 10.18 12.92 -11.11
CA SER A 44 11.27 11.95 -11.16
C SER A 44 12.24 12.28 -10.04
N THR A 45 12.26 11.46 -9.00
CA THR A 45 13.49 11.30 -8.23
C THR A 45 14.38 10.36 -9.04
N SER A 46 15.69 10.39 -8.84
CA SER A 46 16.63 9.44 -9.48
C SER A 46 16.28 7.96 -9.25
N ALA A 47 15.31 7.66 -8.36
CA ALA A 47 14.80 6.34 -8.02
C ALA A 47 13.39 6.04 -8.60
N GLY A 48 12.83 6.88 -9.48
CA GLY A 48 11.56 6.60 -10.16
C GLY A 48 10.33 6.53 -9.26
N THR A 49 10.37 7.15 -8.08
CA THR A 49 9.22 7.30 -7.18
C THR A 49 8.23 8.34 -7.72
N TRP A 50 6.95 7.98 -7.79
CA TRP A 50 5.85 8.92 -7.96
C TRP A 50 5.53 9.56 -6.61
N ASN A 51 5.91 10.83 -6.42
CA ASN A 51 5.66 11.57 -5.19
C ASN A 51 4.52 12.55 -5.38
N TRP A 52 3.57 12.58 -4.46
CA TRP A 52 2.38 13.38 -4.58
C TRP A 52 2.07 14.15 -3.32
N PHE A 53 1.85 15.45 -3.49
CA PHE A 53 1.58 16.35 -2.39
C PHE A 53 0.29 17.12 -2.67
N SER A 54 -0.72 16.94 -1.83
CA SER A 54 -1.88 17.82 -1.82
C SER A 54 -1.47 19.11 -1.11
N ARG A 55 -1.15 20.16 -1.90
CA ARG A 55 -0.74 21.48 -1.39
C ARG A 55 -1.78 22.08 -0.44
N ASP A 56 -3.05 21.87 -0.72
CA ASP A 56 -4.15 22.49 0.02
C ASP A 56 -4.51 21.76 1.32
N ARG A 57 -4.04 20.53 1.49
CA ARG A 57 -4.44 19.65 2.61
C ARG A 57 -3.27 18.97 3.34
N GLY A 58 -2.02 19.25 2.95
CA GLY A 58 -0.81 18.85 3.68
C GLY A 58 -0.56 17.34 3.76
N THR A 59 -1.09 16.56 2.81
CA THR A 59 -0.95 15.10 2.76
C THR A 59 -0.04 14.70 1.61
N ASP A 60 0.89 13.79 1.89
CA ASP A 60 1.86 13.26 0.93
C ASP A 60 1.55 11.76 0.68
N LEU A 61 1.33 11.39 -0.59
CA LEU A 61 1.15 10.01 -1.03
C LEU A 61 2.25 9.69 -2.04
N LYS A 62 2.95 8.58 -1.85
CA LYS A 62 4.03 8.14 -2.73
C LYS A 62 3.70 6.77 -3.27
N ILE A 63 3.94 6.56 -4.56
CA ILE A 63 4.03 5.22 -5.13
C ILE A 63 5.46 5.00 -5.58
N TYR A 64 6.05 3.89 -5.17
CA TYR A 64 7.39 3.48 -5.56
C TYR A 64 7.33 2.52 -6.76
N GLN A 65 8.46 2.31 -7.42
CA GLN A 65 8.55 1.43 -8.60
C GLN A 65 8.18 -0.02 -8.33
N ASP A 66 8.30 -0.47 -7.07
CA ASP A 66 7.90 -1.79 -6.60
C ASP A 66 6.40 -1.86 -6.22
N CYS A 67 5.63 -0.83 -6.61
CA CYS A 67 4.22 -0.64 -6.33
C CYS A 67 3.89 -0.51 -4.84
N ASN A 68 4.87 -0.16 -4.01
CA ASN A 68 4.61 0.24 -2.64
C ASN A 68 3.96 1.62 -2.63
N VAL A 69 2.77 1.72 -2.03
CA VAL A 69 2.05 2.96 -1.79
C VAL A 69 2.31 3.37 -0.36
N VAL A 70 2.77 4.59 -0.13
CA VAL A 70 3.08 5.12 1.20
C VAL A 70 2.35 6.43 1.38
N GLN A 71 1.60 6.55 2.48
CA GLN A 71 1.01 7.81 2.89
C GLN A 71 1.78 8.37 4.09
N ASN A 72 2.25 9.60 3.97
CA ASN A 72 2.92 10.34 5.05
C ASN A 72 2.08 11.55 5.42
N ARG A 73 1.81 11.72 6.71
CA ARG A 73 0.99 12.82 7.25
C ARG A 73 1.71 13.62 8.33
N PRO A 74 2.90 14.19 8.05
CA PRO A 74 3.68 14.88 9.08
C PRO A 74 2.98 16.11 9.67
N ASN A 75 2.07 16.75 8.92
CA ASN A 75 1.39 18.00 9.30
C ASN A 75 -0.14 17.96 9.14
N SER A 76 -0.75 16.77 8.99
CA SER A 76 -2.20 16.63 8.76
C SER A 76 -2.77 15.50 9.61
N GLN A 77 -3.93 15.75 10.24
CA GLN A 77 -4.67 14.68 10.92
C GLN A 77 -5.55 13.88 9.96
N ARG A 78 -5.81 14.40 8.74
CA ARG A 78 -6.74 13.78 7.80
C ARG A 78 -5.99 12.91 6.81
N ALA A 79 -6.23 11.61 6.88
CA ALA A 79 -5.75 10.68 5.87
C ALA A 79 -6.60 10.77 4.61
N LEU A 80 -5.97 10.66 3.45
CA LEU A 80 -6.64 10.13 2.26
C LEU A 80 -7.22 8.77 2.64
N ARG A 81 -8.49 8.54 2.33
CA ARG A 81 -9.19 7.26 2.53
C ARG A 81 -9.10 6.39 1.30
N THR A 82 -9.15 7.00 0.14
CA THR A 82 -9.21 6.29 -1.14
C THR A 82 -8.17 6.85 -2.10
N VAL A 83 -7.51 5.94 -2.82
CA VAL A 83 -6.65 6.25 -3.96
C VAL A 83 -7.15 5.47 -5.17
N CYS A 84 -7.35 6.16 -6.29
CA CYS A 84 -7.66 5.52 -7.57
C CYS A 84 -6.56 5.79 -8.58
N ILE A 85 -6.16 4.77 -9.34
CA ILE A 85 -5.02 4.82 -10.25
C ILE A 85 -5.50 4.38 -11.62
N ALA A 86 -5.30 5.25 -12.61
CA ALA A 86 -5.39 4.90 -14.02
C ALA A 86 -4.02 4.48 -14.51
N THR A 87 -3.89 3.20 -14.87
CA THR A 87 -2.79 2.73 -15.71
C THR A 87 -3.21 2.83 -17.18
N SER A 88 -2.33 2.43 -18.09
CA SER A 88 -2.69 2.37 -19.51
C SER A 88 -3.75 1.31 -19.84
N ASN A 89 -3.95 0.33 -18.96
CA ASN A 89 -4.79 -0.83 -19.21
C ASN A 89 -5.97 -0.96 -18.24
N ASN A 90 -5.97 -0.19 -17.15
CA ASN A 90 -6.94 -0.38 -16.09
C ASN A 90 -7.17 0.92 -15.30
N TYR A 91 -8.33 1.01 -14.68
CA TYR A 91 -8.64 1.99 -13.66
C TYR A 91 -9.20 1.27 -12.44
N ARG A 92 -8.59 1.47 -11.28
CA ARG A 92 -9.00 0.78 -10.05
C ARG A 92 -8.75 1.67 -8.82
N CYS A 93 -9.52 1.43 -7.78
CA CYS A 93 -9.46 2.14 -6.51
C CYS A 93 -9.08 1.19 -5.38
N TRP A 94 -8.35 1.74 -4.41
CA TRP A 94 -7.93 1.06 -3.20
C TRP A 94 -8.09 1.96 -1.99
N GLU A 95 -8.22 1.34 -0.83
CA GLU A 95 -8.05 2.02 0.44
C GLU A 95 -6.61 2.54 0.55
N ALA A 96 -6.47 3.83 0.80
CA ALA A 96 -5.15 4.43 0.98
C ALA A 96 -4.53 3.95 2.30
N PRO A 97 -3.21 3.69 2.34
CA PRO A 97 -2.57 3.18 3.55
C PRO A 97 -2.52 4.24 4.65
N GLY A 98 -2.31 3.84 5.91
CA GLY A 98 -2.11 4.82 6.99
C GLY A 98 -3.40 5.50 7.44
N GLN A 99 -4.54 4.79 7.39
CA GLN A 99 -5.79 5.26 8.01
C GLN A 99 -5.63 5.49 9.52
N ASN A 100 -5.02 4.51 10.19
CA ASN A 100 -4.89 4.48 11.65
C ASN A 100 -3.50 4.90 12.14
N ASP A 101 -2.50 4.96 11.26
CA ASP A 101 -1.12 5.33 11.56
C ASP A 101 -0.69 6.53 10.68
N PRO A 102 -0.05 7.58 11.21
CA PRO A 102 0.48 8.70 10.42
C PRO A 102 1.48 8.29 9.33
N THR A 103 2.08 7.09 9.43
CA THR A 103 2.95 6.48 8.43
C THR A 103 2.45 5.09 8.11
N GLY A 104 1.76 4.94 6.98
CA GLY A 104 1.29 3.62 6.52
C GLY A 104 1.77 3.32 5.11
N SER A 105 1.94 2.03 4.83
CA SER A 105 2.27 1.53 3.51
C SER A 105 1.44 0.30 3.12
N CYS A 106 1.15 0.15 1.84
CA CYS A 106 0.56 -1.07 1.27
C CYS A 106 0.97 -1.22 -0.19
N PHE A 107 0.98 -2.45 -0.71
CA PHE A 107 1.31 -2.72 -2.10
C PHE A 107 0.06 -2.75 -2.98
N ILE A 108 0.20 -2.28 -4.22
CA ILE A 108 -0.80 -2.56 -5.27
C ILE A 108 -0.26 -3.61 -6.24
N PRO A 109 -1.15 -4.40 -6.90
CA PRO A 109 -0.71 -5.50 -7.76
C PRO A 109 0.00 -5.04 -9.05
N ASP A 110 -0.33 -3.85 -9.54
CA ASP A 110 0.22 -3.27 -10.76
C ASP A 110 0.26 -1.75 -10.66
N CYS A 111 1.42 -1.17 -10.93
CA CYS A 111 1.69 0.26 -10.99
C CYS A 111 2.41 0.64 -12.30
N SER A 112 2.37 -0.23 -13.31
CA SER A 112 3.00 0.02 -14.60
C SER A 112 2.23 1.08 -15.39
N ASN A 113 2.96 2.00 -16.03
CA ASN A 113 2.41 3.02 -16.94
C ASN A 113 1.25 3.83 -16.33
N ILE A 114 1.40 4.29 -15.07
CA ILE A 114 0.44 5.18 -14.42
C ILE A 114 0.27 6.44 -15.26
N ARG A 115 -0.95 6.68 -15.73
CA ARG A 115 -1.35 7.86 -16.49
C ARG A 115 -1.80 8.99 -15.58
N ASN A 116 -2.59 8.66 -14.57
CA ASN A 116 -3.05 9.60 -13.58
C ASN A 116 -3.47 8.89 -12.30
N VAL A 117 -3.52 9.64 -11.21
CA VAL A 117 -4.01 9.18 -9.91
C VAL A 117 -4.98 10.21 -9.36
N TRP A 118 -5.86 9.77 -8.49
CA TRP A 118 -6.84 10.58 -7.77
C TRP A 118 -6.90 10.12 -6.33
N GLY A 119 -7.16 11.05 -5.41
CA GLY A 119 -7.20 10.78 -3.98
C GLY A 119 -8.41 11.47 -3.35
N TRP A 120 -9.04 10.80 -2.40
CA TRP A 120 -10.20 11.32 -1.67
C TRP A 120 -9.99 11.19 -0.17
N TYR A 121 -10.56 12.15 0.57
CA TYR A 121 -10.51 12.20 2.03
C TYR A 121 -11.81 11.70 2.69
N ASP A 122 -12.78 11.29 1.88
CA ASP A 122 -14.14 10.89 2.27
C ASP A 122 -14.42 9.47 1.79
#